data_AF-A0A4W5NNI3-F1
#
_entry.id   AF-A0A4W5NNI3-F1
#
_cell.length_a   1.000
_cell.length_b   1.000
_cell.length_c   1.000
_cell.angle_alpha   90.00
_cell.angle_beta   90.00
_cell.angle_gamma   90.00
#
_symmetry.space_group_name_H-M   'P 1'
#
loop_
_entity.id
_entity.type
_entity.pdbx_description
1 polymer ?
#
loop_
_entity_poly.entity_id
_entity_poly.type
_entity_poly.pdbx_seq_one_letter_code
_entity_poly.pdbx_strand_id
1 'polypeptide(L)'
;TVPVVGGNLLPEAVTWFYTSVLKGLQMHGQHEICNSALTQLALLMYENLRPRYMELRDVMTQIPDINLEALDQYDQRLLEPSSAQRLGEKKRKDQFKKLIAGTVGKALAQQFKKEVHIRNLPSLFKKPKPEKRDILETSESGALAALFSPALDDI
;
A
#
# COMPACT_ATOMS: atom_id res chain seq x y z
N THR A 1 -40.43 -10.27 -19.28
CA THR A 1 -39.64 -9.02 -19.19
C THR A 1 -38.61 -9.07 -20.30
N VAL A 2 -38.64 -8.09 -21.20
CA VAL A 2 -37.70 -8.03 -22.33
C VAL A 2 -36.30 -7.77 -21.74
N PRO A 3 -35.24 -8.54 -22.09
CA PRO A 3 -33.90 -8.19 -21.66
C PRO A 3 -33.57 -6.83 -22.27
N VAL A 4 -33.28 -5.85 -21.43
CA VAL A 4 -32.70 -4.58 -21.86
C VAL A 4 -31.47 -4.94 -22.69
N VAL A 5 -31.51 -4.61 -23.99
CA VAL A 5 -30.35 -4.65 -24.88
C VAL A 5 -29.33 -3.70 -24.26
N GLY A 6 -28.47 -4.25 -23.40
CA GLY A 6 -27.46 -3.49 -22.69
C GLY A 6 -26.51 -2.94 -23.73
N GLY A 7 -26.52 -1.62 -23.93
CA GLY A 7 -25.68 -0.92 -24.89
C GLY A 7 -24.28 -1.52 -24.90
N ASN A 8 -23.86 -2.07 -26.04
CA ASN A 8 -22.52 -2.59 -26.19
C ASN A 8 -21.57 -1.40 -26.16
N LEU A 9 -20.68 -1.36 -25.17
CA LEU A 9 -19.54 -0.47 -25.17
C LEU A 9 -18.55 -1.00 -26.20
N LEU A 10 -17.85 -0.10 -26.89
CA LEU A 10 -16.72 -0.49 -27.72
C LEU A 10 -15.65 -1.16 -26.84
N PRO A 11 -15.09 -2.32 -27.23
CA PRO A 11 -14.05 -2.99 -26.44
C PRO A 11 -12.87 -2.07 -26.10
N GLU A 12 -12.48 -1.22 -27.05
CA GLU A 12 -11.43 -0.22 -26.84
C GLU A 12 -11.80 0.78 -25.74
N ALA A 13 -13.05 1.25 -25.70
CA ALA A 13 -13.52 2.17 -24.66
C ALA A 13 -13.49 1.51 -23.27
N VAL A 14 -13.83 0.22 -23.18
CA VAL A 14 -13.75 -0.56 -21.93
C VAL A 14 -12.31 -0.66 -21.44
N THR A 15 -11.39 -1.03 -22.34
CA THR A 15 -9.96 -1.09 -22.07
C THR A 15 -9.42 0.26 -21.61
N TRP A 16 -9.76 1.34 -22.30
CA TRP A 16 -9.34 2.70 -21.97
C TRP A 16 -9.87 3.14 -20.61
N PHE A 17 -11.14 2.86 -20.33
CA PHE A 17 -11.78 3.22 -19.07
C PHE A 17 -11.16 2.47 -17.90
N TYR A 18 -10.96 1.15 -18.01
CA TYR A 18 -10.34 0.36 -16.96
C TYR A 18 -8.88 0.75 -16.73
N THR A 19 -8.12 0.96 -17.81
CA THR A 19 -6.73 1.46 -17.73
C THR A 19 -6.66 2.82 -17.06
N SER A 20 -7.63 3.71 -17.31
CA SER A 20 -7.70 5.03 -16.69
C SER A 20 -7.91 4.94 -15.18
N VAL A 21 -8.74 4.01 -14.71
CA VAL A 21 -8.93 3.76 -13.27
C VAL A 21 -7.65 3.21 -12.63
N LEU A 22 -6.97 2.26 -13.27
CA LEU A 22 -5.69 1.73 -12.79
C LEU A 22 -4.59 2.80 -12.76
N LYS A 23 -4.54 3.69 -13.77
CA LYS A 23 -3.64 4.86 -13.76
C LYS A 23 -3.98 5.82 -12.62
N GLY A 24 -5.26 6.05 -12.34
CA GLY A 24 -5.69 6.81 -11.17
C GLY A 24 -5.18 6.18 -9.86
N LEU A 25 -5.22 4.85 -9.76
CA LEU A 25 -4.70 4.11 -8.61
C LEU A 25 -3.16 4.18 -8.52
N GLN A 26 -2.47 4.25 -9.65
CA GLN A 26 -1.03 4.49 -9.70
C GLN A 26 -0.65 5.90 -9.25
N MET A 27 -1.44 6.91 -9.61
CA MET A 27 -1.17 8.31 -9.25
C MET A 27 -1.56 8.64 -7.81
N HIS A 28 -2.69 8.12 -7.33
CA HIS A 28 -3.29 8.51 -6.04
C HIS A 28 -3.35 7.40 -5.00
N GLY A 29 -2.94 6.17 -5.32
CA GLY A 29 -3.06 4.99 -4.46
C GLY A 29 -2.23 5.02 -3.17
N GLN A 30 -1.32 5.99 -3.04
CA GLN A 30 -0.61 6.33 -1.81
C GLN A 30 -1.57 6.81 -0.70
N HIS A 31 -2.68 7.46 -1.07
CA HIS A 31 -3.68 7.95 -0.13
C HIS A 31 -4.74 6.87 0.12
N GLU A 32 -4.98 6.52 1.37
CA GLU A 32 -5.89 5.42 1.74
C GLU A 32 -7.32 5.61 1.21
N ILE A 33 -7.84 6.83 1.25
CA ILE A 33 -9.18 7.17 0.75
C ILE A 33 -9.26 6.92 -0.76
N CYS A 34 -8.30 7.44 -1.53
CA CYS A 34 -8.24 7.24 -2.97
C CYS A 34 -8.01 5.77 -3.33
N ASN A 35 -7.11 5.08 -2.62
CA ASN A 35 -6.82 3.67 -2.80
C ASN A 35 -8.08 2.82 -2.62
N SER A 36 -8.80 3.01 -1.50
CA SER A 36 -9.99 2.23 -1.19
C SER A 36 -11.12 2.47 -2.20
N ALA A 37 -11.35 3.73 -2.59
CA ALA A 37 -12.37 4.10 -3.59
C ALA A 37 -12.03 3.56 -4.98
N LEU A 38 -10.80 3.76 -5.46
CA LEU A 38 -10.36 3.33 -6.79
C LEU A 38 -10.24 1.81 -6.89
N THR A 39 -9.79 1.13 -5.84
CA THR A 39 -9.80 -0.33 -5.77
C THR A 39 -11.22 -0.88 -5.86
N GLN A 40 -12.17 -0.25 -5.16
CA GLN A 40 -13.57 -0.66 -5.21
C GLN A 40 -14.18 -0.43 -6.60
N LEU A 41 -13.85 0.69 -7.24
CA LEU A 41 -14.27 0.99 -8.60
C LEU A 41 -13.69 -0.01 -9.60
N ALA A 42 -12.38 -0.29 -9.54
CA ALA A 42 -11.73 -1.27 -10.39
C ALA A 42 -12.34 -2.66 -10.22
N LEU A 43 -12.62 -3.08 -8.98
CA LEU A 43 -13.30 -4.35 -8.69
C LEU A 43 -14.67 -4.40 -9.37
N LEU A 44 -15.51 -3.37 -9.16
CA LEU A 44 -16.85 -3.32 -9.72
C LEU A 44 -16.82 -3.35 -11.25
N MET A 45 -15.92 -2.58 -11.87
CA MET A 45 -15.75 -2.59 -13.31
C MET A 45 -15.33 -3.96 -13.83
N TYR A 46 -14.33 -4.58 -13.20
CA TYR A 46 -13.85 -5.89 -13.62
C TYR A 46 -14.97 -6.93 -13.50
N GLU A 47 -15.68 -7.00 -12.37
CA GLU A 47 -16.75 -7.98 -12.18
C GLU A 47 -17.92 -7.84 -13.15
N ASN A 48 -18.33 -6.62 -13.46
CA ASN A 48 -19.50 -6.38 -14.32
C ASN A 48 -19.17 -6.44 -15.81
N LEU A 49 -17.94 -6.12 -16.20
CA LEU A 49 -17.54 -6.03 -17.60
C LEU A 49 -16.80 -7.29 -18.06
N ARG A 50 -16.03 -7.97 -17.20
CA ARG A 50 -15.24 -9.15 -17.58
C ARG A 50 -16.02 -10.30 -18.23
N PRO A 51 -17.30 -10.59 -17.86
CA PRO A 51 -18.09 -11.61 -18.54
C PRO A 51 -18.42 -11.29 -20.00
N ARG A 52 -18.34 -10.01 -20.39
CA ARG A 52 -18.67 -9.52 -21.74
C ARG A 52 -17.45 -9.08 -22.55
N TYR A 53 -16.39 -8.65 -21.89
CA TYR A 53 -15.18 -8.09 -22.51
C TYR A 53 -13.94 -8.86 -22.03
N MET A 54 -13.35 -9.65 -22.93
CA MET A 54 -12.17 -10.46 -22.62
C MET A 54 -10.90 -9.61 -22.49
N GLU A 55 -10.88 -8.45 -23.13
CA GLU A 55 -9.78 -7.49 -23.20
C GLU A 55 -9.40 -6.95 -21.81
N LEU A 56 -10.32 -6.98 -20.85
CA LEU A 56 -10.02 -6.62 -19.46
C LEU A 56 -8.97 -7.53 -18.83
N ARG A 57 -8.93 -8.79 -19.24
CA ARG A 57 -7.88 -9.71 -18.82
C ARG A 57 -6.53 -9.26 -19.36
N ASP A 58 -6.46 -8.82 -20.61
CA ASP A 58 -5.22 -8.35 -21.24
C ASP A 58 -4.68 -7.10 -20.54
N VAL A 59 -5.57 -6.25 -20.00
CA VAL A 59 -5.14 -5.13 -19.14
C VAL A 59 -4.61 -5.63 -17.80
N MET A 60 -5.24 -6.62 -17.18
CA MET A 60 -4.79 -7.18 -15.90
C MET A 60 -3.41 -7.84 -16.02
N THR A 61 -3.13 -8.57 -17.10
CA THR A 61 -1.84 -9.25 -17.29
C THR A 61 -0.67 -8.28 -17.48
N GLN A 62 -0.94 -7.01 -17.81
CA GLN A 62 0.07 -5.94 -17.88
C GLN A 62 0.41 -5.33 -16.52
N ILE A 63 -0.29 -5.69 -15.45
CA ILE A 63 0.00 -5.19 -14.11
C ILE A 63 1.35 -5.75 -13.62
N PRO A 64 2.27 -4.90 -13.12
CA PRO A 64 3.54 -5.36 -12.58
C PRO A 64 3.37 -6.39 -11.45
N ASP A 65 4.24 -7.41 -11.42
CA ASP A 65 4.26 -8.45 -10.39
C ASP A 65 2.93 -9.21 -10.20
N ILE A 66 2.06 -9.24 -11.21
CA ILE A 66 0.79 -9.97 -11.12
C ILE A 66 1.01 -11.48 -11.10
N ASN A 67 0.30 -12.17 -10.20
CA ASN A 67 0.23 -13.62 -10.20
C ASN A 67 -0.85 -14.09 -11.20
N LEU A 68 -0.40 -14.62 -12.34
CA LEU A 68 -1.27 -15.10 -13.43
C LEU A 68 -2.15 -16.28 -13.01
N GLU A 69 -1.64 -17.19 -12.18
CA GLU A 69 -2.42 -18.34 -11.69
C GLU A 69 -3.56 -17.86 -10.75
N ALA A 70 -3.27 -16.88 -9.89
CA ALA A 70 -4.29 -16.27 -9.06
C ALA A 70 -5.34 -15.51 -9.88
N LEU A 71 -4.92 -14.86 -10.99
CA LEU A 71 -5.83 -14.22 -11.94
C LEU A 71 -6.73 -15.24 -12.64
N ASP A 72 -6.18 -16.39 -13.06
CA ASP A 72 -6.95 -17.48 -13.66
C ASP A 72 -8.01 -18.04 -12.73
N GLN A 73 -7.63 -18.33 -11.47
CA GLN A 73 -8.57 -18.80 -10.47
C GLN A 73 -9.64 -17.76 -10.15
N TYR A 74 -9.28 -16.48 -10.18
CA TYR A 74 -10.23 -15.38 -9.97
C TYR A 74 -11.22 -15.28 -11.13
N ASP A 75 -10.74 -15.33 -12.38
CA ASP A 75 -11.58 -15.30 -13.59
C ASP A 75 -12.52 -16.50 -13.67
N GLN A 76 -12.03 -17.72 -13.42
CA GLN A 76 -12.86 -18.93 -13.41
C GLN A 76 -14.02 -18.80 -12.43
N ARG A 77 -13.74 -18.34 -11.20
CA ARG A 77 -14.77 -18.09 -10.19
C ARG A 77 -15.71 -16.95 -10.57
N LEU A 78 -15.21 -15.92 -11.24
CA LEU A 78 -16.06 -14.81 -11.65
C LEU A 78 -17.06 -15.22 -12.75
N LEU A 79 -16.65 -16.09 -13.66
CA LEU A 79 -17.45 -16.53 -14.81
C LEU A 79 -18.38 -17.71 -14.47
N GLU A 80 -18.10 -18.47 -13.42
CA GLU A 80 -18.96 -19.57 -12.98
C GLU A 80 -20.17 -19.06 -12.15
N PRO A 81 -21.42 -19.23 -12.63
CA PRO A 81 -22.61 -18.72 -11.95
C PRO A 81 -22.88 -19.36 -10.57
N SER A 82 -22.29 -20.53 -10.30
CA SER A 82 -22.49 -21.33 -9.09
C SER A 82 -21.41 -21.12 -8.01
N SER A 83 -20.29 -20.46 -8.35
CA SER A 83 -19.17 -20.25 -7.42
C SER A 83 -19.28 -18.91 -6.67
N ALA A 84 -20.14 -17.99 -7.15
CA ALA A 84 -20.33 -16.66 -6.58
C ALA A 84 -20.80 -16.66 -5.12
N GLN A 85 -21.55 -17.69 -4.70
CA GLN A 85 -22.04 -17.85 -3.32
C GLN A 85 -21.02 -18.52 -2.37
N ARG A 86 -19.92 -19.09 -2.88
CA ARG A 86 -19.00 -19.92 -2.07
C ARG A 86 -17.85 -19.14 -1.42
N LEU A 87 -17.56 -17.95 -1.92
CA LEU A 87 -16.52 -17.07 -1.38
C LEU A 87 -17.17 -15.79 -0.89
N GLY A 88 -17.16 -15.55 0.42
CA GLY A 88 -17.68 -14.31 1.00
C GLY A 88 -17.02 -13.08 0.36
N GLU A 89 -17.80 -12.02 0.15
CA GLU A 89 -17.40 -10.79 -0.55
C GLU A 89 -16.06 -10.23 -0.08
N LYS A 90 -15.82 -10.29 1.24
CA LYS A 90 -14.55 -9.87 1.87
C LYS A 90 -13.34 -10.60 1.28
N LYS A 91 -13.40 -11.93 1.18
CA LYS A 91 -12.29 -12.76 0.67
C LYS A 91 -12.04 -12.48 -0.81
N ARG A 92 -13.11 -12.28 -1.59
CA ARG A 92 -13.00 -11.92 -3.02
C ARG A 92 -12.32 -10.57 -3.20
N LYS A 93 -12.73 -9.57 -2.43
CA LYS A 93 -12.12 -8.23 -2.44
C LYS A 93 -10.64 -8.28 -2.05
N ASP A 94 -10.29 -9.08 -1.05
CA ASP A 94 -8.88 -9.25 -0.63
C ASP A 94 -8.02 -9.96 -1.69
N GLN A 95 -8.58 -10.94 -2.40
CA GLN A 95 -7.90 -11.57 -3.55
C GLN A 95 -7.67 -10.56 -4.68
N PHE A 96 -8.70 -9.80 -5.04
CA PHE A 96 -8.60 -8.79 -6.10
C PHE A 96 -7.56 -7.71 -5.76
N LYS A 97 -7.52 -7.23 -4.51
CA LYS A 97 -6.50 -6.30 -4.02
C LYS A 97 -5.08 -6.80 -4.26
N LYS A 98 -4.83 -8.10 -4.09
CA LYS A 98 -3.52 -8.70 -4.34
C LYS A 98 -3.17 -8.69 -5.83
N LEU A 99 -4.15 -8.91 -6.71
CA LEU A 99 -3.94 -8.90 -8.16
C LEU A 99 -3.54 -7.52 -8.66
N ILE A 100 -4.18 -6.45 -8.17
CA ILE A 100 -3.89 -5.08 -8.61
C ILE A 100 -2.80 -4.38 -7.80
N ALA A 101 -2.17 -5.05 -6.83
CA ALA A 101 -1.22 -4.43 -5.90
C ALA A 101 -0.04 -3.73 -6.62
N GLY A 102 0.39 -4.27 -7.78
CA GLY A 102 1.44 -3.67 -8.61
C GLY A 102 1.06 -2.33 -9.24
N THR A 103 -0.23 -2.00 -9.32
CA THR A 103 -0.71 -0.69 -9.82
C THR A 103 -0.80 0.36 -8.73
N VAL A 104 -0.74 0.01 -7.45
CA VAL A 104 -0.90 0.97 -6.36
C VAL A 104 0.32 1.89 -6.29
N GLY A 105 0.06 3.20 -6.38
CA GLY A 105 1.10 4.22 -6.24
C GLY A 105 1.91 4.07 -4.95
N LYS A 106 3.23 4.11 -5.06
CA LYS A 106 4.16 4.13 -3.92
C LYS A 106 4.54 5.57 -3.61
N ALA A 107 4.86 5.86 -2.34
CA ALA A 107 5.33 7.19 -1.95
C ALA A 107 6.56 7.58 -2.76
N LEU A 108 6.63 8.84 -3.20
CA LEU A 108 7.78 9.38 -3.93
C LEU A 108 9.11 9.13 -3.18
N ALA A 109 9.10 9.24 -1.84
CA ALA A 109 10.25 8.94 -0.98
C ALA A 109 10.68 7.46 -0.97
N GLN A 110 9.75 6.52 -1.24
CA GLN A 110 10.07 5.11 -1.42
C GLN A 110 10.56 4.80 -2.83
N GLN A 111 10.08 5.51 -3.85
CA GLN A 111 10.56 5.38 -5.24
C GLN A 111 11.98 5.93 -5.43
N PHE A 112 12.34 6.98 -4.70
CA PHE A 112 13.69 7.56 -4.69
C PHE A 112 14.59 7.07 -3.56
N LYS A 113 14.20 6.00 -2.85
CA LYS A 113 15.19 5.22 -2.07
C LYS A 113 16.14 4.58 -3.08
N LYS A 114 17.17 5.34 -3.46
CA LYS A 114 18.27 4.86 -4.25
C LYS A 114 18.92 3.76 -3.41
N GLU A 115 18.73 2.50 -3.80
CA GLU A 115 19.42 1.38 -3.19
C GLU A 115 20.89 1.44 -3.65
N VAL A 116 21.64 2.39 -3.08
CA VAL A 116 23.07 2.51 -3.33
C VAL A 116 23.76 1.71 -2.25
N HIS A 117 24.18 0.49 -2.59
CA HIS A 117 25.32 -0.12 -1.91
C HIS A 117 26.56 0.70 -2.28
N ILE A 118 26.78 1.79 -1.56
CA ILE A 118 27.99 2.60 -1.71
C ILE A 118 29.09 1.84 -1.00
N ARG A 119 29.74 0.92 -1.75
CA ARG A 119 30.81 0.07 -1.24
C ARG A 119 31.99 0.88 -0.66
N ASN A 120 32.11 2.15 -1.06
CA ASN A 120 33.15 3.08 -0.63
C ASN A 120 32.59 4.36 0.00
N LEU A 121 31.50 4.29 0.79
CA LEU A 121 31.20 5.44 1.66
C LEU A 121 32.09 5.38 2.90
N PRO A 122 32.93 6.40 3.17
CA PRO A 122 33.58 6.51 4.47
C PRO A 122 32.49 6.58 5.54
N SER A 123 32.64 5.74 6.57
CA SER A 123 31.70 5.64 7.69
C SER A 123 31.49 7.03 8.29
N LEU A 124 30.31 7.63 8.09
CA LEU A 124 29.94 8.84 8.82
C LEU A 124 29.91 8.49 10.30
N PHE A 125 30.92 9.00 11.01
CA PHE A 125 31.11 8.97 12.45
C PHE A 125 29.89 8.44 13.20
N LYS A 126 29.93 7.16 13.55
CA LYS A 126 29.01 6.60 14.55
C LYS A 126 29.33 7.33 15.85
N LYS A 127 28.62 8.41 16.15
CA LYS A 127 28.56 8.91 17.52
C LYS A 127 27.99 7.76 18.34
N PRO A 128 28.71 7.25 19.35
CA PRO A 128 28.14 6.28 20.27
C PRO A 128 26.81 6.84 20.75
N LYS A 129 25.75 6.05 20.61
CA LYS A 129 24.49 6.32 21.28
C LYS A 129 24.86 6.43 22.76
N PRO A 130 24.66 7.57 23.44
CA PRO A 130 24.94 7.62 24.86
C PRO A 130 24.10 6.54 25.52
N GLU A 131 24.76 5.56 26.13
CA GLU A 131 24.08 4.62 26.99
C GLU A 131 23.28 5.42 28.00
N LYS A 132 22.03 5.02 28.19
CA LYS A 132 21.23 5.48 29.31
C LYS A 132 21.97 5.02 30.56
N ARG A 133 22.82 5.86 31.12
CA ARG A 133 23.24 5.71 32.51
C ARG A 133 21.99 5.96 33.31
N ASP A 134 21.51 4.94 34.01
CA ASP A 134 20.53 5.10 35.06
C ASP A 134 21.07 6.18 36.00
N ILE A 135 20.39 7.31 36.01
CA ILE A 135 20.65 8.41 36.92
C ILE A 135 19.99 7.98 38.22
N LEU A 136 20.67 7.16 39.03
CA LEU A 136 20.47 7.06 40.47
C LEU A 136 21.39 5.96 41.03
N GLU A 137 22.09 6.34 42.10
CA GLU A 137 22.93 5.54 43.00
C GLU A 137 24.38 5.31 42.55
N THR A 138 25.46 5.72 43.23
CA THR A 138 25.66 6.35 44.54
C THR A 138 27.12 6.82 44.59
N SER A 139 27.39 7.97 45.24
CA SER A 139 28.68 8.46 45.76
C SER A 139 29.27 9.72 45.12
N GLU A 140 28.69 10.87 45.44
CA GLU A 140 29.43 12.02 45.99
C GLU A 140 28.43 13.02 46.59
N SER A 141 27.83 12.56 47.68
CA SER A 141 27.09 13.41 48.61
C SER A 141 28.07 14.47 49.16
N GLY A 142 27.89 15.73 48.77
CA GLY A 142 28.58 16.84 49.42
C GLY A 142 28.78 18.09 48.57
N ALA A 143 28.95 18.00 47.26
CA ALA A 143 29.35 19.16 46.46
C ALA A 143 28.18 20.13 46.19
N LEU A 144 26.98 19.62 45.86
CA LEU A 144 25.83 20.47 45.53
C LEU A 144 25.05 20.94 46.75
N ALA A 145 25.14 20.23 47.88
CA ALA A 145 24.50 20.64 49.13
C ALA A 145 25.15 21.92 49.72
N ALA A 146 26.45 22.13 49.46
CA ALA A 146 27.17 23.33 49.90
C ALA A 146 26.66 24.64 49.26
N LEU A 147 26.00 24.58 48.10
CA LEU A 147 25.45 25.75 47.41
C LEU A 147 24.23 26.35 48.12
N PHE A 148 23.61 25.60 49.03
CA PHE A 148 22.39 26.00 49.73
C PHE A 148 22.60 26.16 51.24
N SER A 149 23.85 26.07 51.72
CA SER A 149 24.16 26.39 53.11
C SER A 149 24.06 27.90 53.30
N PRO A 150 23.28 28.39 54.29
CA PRO A 150 23.21 29.81 54.58
C PRO A 150 24.60 30.29 55.01
N ALA A 151 25.10 31.35 54.37
CA ALA A 151 26.31 32.02 54.82
C ALA A 151 26.09 32.47 56.27
N LEU A 152 26.93 31.99 57.18
CA LEU A 152 27.09 32.60 58.49
C LEU A 152 27.72 33.98 58.24
N ASP A 153 26.87 35.00 58.16
CA ASP A 153 27.31 36.37 58.40
C ASP A 153 27.66 36.47 59.90
N ASP A 154 28.95 36.40 60.22
CA ASP A 154 29.47 36.84 61.51
C ASP A 154 29.31 38.36 61.61
N ILE A 155 28.67 38.81 62.70
CA ILE A 155 28.62 40.20 63.19
C ILE A 155 29.94 40.55 63.88
#